data_AF-K0SRT7-F1
#
_entry.id   AF-K0SRT7-F1
#
_cell.length_a   1.000
_cell.length_b   1.000
_cell.length_c   1.000
_cell.angle_alpha   90.00
_cell.angle_beta   90.00
_cell.angle_gamma   90.00
#
_symmetry.space_group_name_H-M   'P 1'
#
loop_
_entity.id
_entity.type
_entity.pdbx_description
1 polymer ?
#
loop_
_entity_poly.entity_id
_entity_poly.type
_entity_poly.pdbx_seq_one_letter_code
_entity_poly.pdbx_strand_id
1 'polypeptide(L)'
;APQNGLSQYSLYTGFAHLAAGLCCGLSGLAAGMAIGIVGDAGVRAVGQQEKLFVGMILILIFAEALGLYGLIVALILSQNSFVCEGDN
;
A
#
# COMPACT_ATOMS: atom_id res chain seq x y z
N ALA A 1 15.73 -7.67 -24.81
CA ALA A 1 15.76 -6.42 -25.59
C ALA A 1 14.37 -6.16 -26.15
N PRO A 2 13.89 -4.91 -26.22
CA PRO A 2 12.64 -4.61 -26.92
C PRO A 2 12.85 -4.93 -28.41
N GLN A 3 11.90 -5.63 -29.05
CA GLN A 3 12.05 -6.10 -30.43
C GLN A 3 11.59 -5.10 -31.50
N ASN A 4 11.06 -3.93 -31.17
CA ASN A 4 10.90 -2.84 -32.13
C ASN A 4 10.47 -1.58 -31.39
N GLY A 5 10.84 -0.39 -31.89
CA GLY A 5 10.60 0.92 -31.27
C GLY A 5 9.15 1.36 -31.05
N LEU A 6 8.20 0.43 -30.89
CA LEU A 6 6.86 0.68 -30.39
C LEU A 6 6.66 -0.17 -29.13
N SER A 7 6.71 0.47 -27.97
CA SER A 7 6.30 -0.11 -26.69
C SER A 7 4.84 -0.60 -26.79
N GLN A 8 4.64 -1.89 -27.10
CA GLN A 8 3.32 -2.52 -27.08
C GLN A 8 2.85 -2.65 -25.62
N TYR A 9 2.32 -1.55 -25.09
CA TYR A 9 1.68 -1.53 -23.78
C TYR A 9 0.27 -2.09 -23.95
N SER A 10 0.06 -3.34 -23.52
CA SER A 10 -1.26 -3.94 -23.58
C SER A 10 -2.21 -3.19 -22.62
N LEU A 11 -3.49 -3.12 -22.96
CA LEU A 11 -4.50 -2.55 -22.06
C LEU A 11 -4.47 -3.25 -20.70
N TYR A 12 -4.19 -4.56 -20.68
CA TYR A 12 -4.02 -5.34 -19.45
C TYR A 12 -2.87 -4.82 -18.58
N THR A 13 -1.69 -4.54 -19.17
CA THR A 13 -0.54 -4.02 -18.41
C THR A 13 -0.82 -2.61 -17.89
N GLY A 14 -1.54 -1.78 -18.66
CA GLY A 14 -1.96 -0.45 -18.20
C GLY A 14 -2.90 -0.47 -17.01
N PHE A 15 -3.94 -1.32 -17.06
CA PHE A 15 -4.84 -1.49 -15.91
C PHE A 15 -4.14 -2.12 -14.70
N ALA A 16 -3.19 -3.04 -14.92
CA ALA A 16 -2.40 -3.64 -13.84
C ALA A 16 -1.57 -2.60 -13.07
N HIS A 17 -0.88 -1.68 -13.76
CA HIS A 17 -0.12 -0.62 -13.11
C HIS A 17 -1.01 0.42 -12.41
N LEU A 18 -2.15 0.78 -13.00
CA LEU A 18 -3.13 1.65 -12.34
C LEU A 18 -3.67 1.00 -11.06
N ALA A 19 -4.02 -0.28 -11.12
CA ALA A 19 -4.50 -1.05 -9.98
C ALA A 19 -3.43 -1.18 -8.89
N ALA A 20 -2.16 -1.39 -9.27
CA ALA A 20 -1.03 -1.41 -8.34
C ALA A 20 -0.90 -0.08 -7.59
N GLY A 21 -0.93 1.06 -8.30
CA GLY A 21 -0.87 2.39 -7.68
C GLY A 21 -2.05 2.67 -6.75
N LEU A 22 -3.28 2.34 -7.18
CA LEU A 22 -4.47 2.50 -6.35
C LEU A 22 -4.46 1.62 -5.11
N CYS A 23 -4.01 0.37 -5.22
CA CYS A 23 -3.89 -0.56 -4.09
C CYS A 23 -2.97 0.01 -3.01
N CYS A 24 -1.75 0.43 -3.37
CA CYS A 24 -0.79 1.01 -2.43
C CYS A 24 -1.28 2.34 -1.83
N GLY A 25 -1.90 3.20 -2.65
CA GLY A 25 -2.39 4.50 -2.21
C GLY A 25 -3.54 4.38 -1.21
N LEU A 26 -4.53 3.53 -1.51
CA LEU A 26 -5.69 3.33 -0.64
C LEU A 26 -5.33 2.58 0.65
N SER A 27 -4.40 1.62 0.60
CA SER A 27 -3.93 0.93 1.81
C SER A 27 -3.20 1.88 2.75
N GLY A 28 -2.32 2.73 2.21
CA GLY A 28 -1.60 3.74 2.99
C GLY A 28 -2.53 4.80 3.58
N LEU A 29 -3.52 5.25 2.81
CA LEU A 29 -4.53 6.20 3.30
C LEU A 29 -5.37 5.60 4.44
N ALA A 30 -5.84 4.35 4.29
CA ALA A 30 -6.61 3.67 5.32
C ALA A 30 -5.79 3.44 6.60
N ALA A 31 -4.52 3.02 6.46
CA ALA A 31 -3.61 2.86 7.60
C ALA A 31 -3.35 4.20 8.31
N GLY A 32 -3.06 5.26 7.56
CA GLY A 32 -2.84 6.61 8.11
C GLY A 32 -4.08 7.15 8.83
N MET A 33 -5.28 6.90 8.32
CA MET A 33 -6.53 7.29 8.99
C MET A 33 -6.72 6.53 10.30
N ALA A 34 -6.45 5.22 10.33
CA ALA A 34 -6.51 4.43 11.55
C ALA A 34 -5.49 4.90 12.61
N ILE A 35 -4.26 5.21 12.17
CA ILE A 35 -3.20 5.78 13.01
C ILE A 35 -3.63 7.13 13.59
N GLY A 36 -4.27 7.99 12.80
CA GLY A 36 -4.77 9.28 13.26
C GLY A 36 -5.82 9.15 14.36
N ILE A 37 -6.77 8.22 14.21
CA ILE A 37 -7.83 7.97 15.19
C ILE A 37 -7.26 7.37 16.48
N VAL A 38 -6.39 6.36 16.36
CA VAL A 38 -5.70 5.76 17.51
C VAL A 38 -4.79 6.78 18.20
N GLY A 39 -4.14 7.64 17.43
CA GLY A 39 -3.31 8.72 17.93
C GLY A 39 -4.09 9.70 18.80
N ASP A 40 -5.23 10.22 18.32
CA ASP A 40 -6.06 11.17 19.10
C ASP A 40 -6.56 10.55 20.41
N ALA A 41 -7.08 9.32 20.35
CA ALA A 41 -7.53 8.61 21.56
C ALA A 41 -6.36 8.27 22.49
N GLY A 42 -5.22 7.86 21.92
CA GLY A 42 -4.03 7.45 22.62
C GLY A 42 -3.40 8.59 23.42
N VAL A 43 -3.23 9.78 22.82
CA VAL A 43 -2.63 10.92 23.53
C VAL A 43 -3.51 11.38 24.71
N ARG A 44 -4.84 11.33 24.57
CA ARG A 44 -5.77 11.66 25.66
C ARG A 44 -5.65 10.65 26.81
N ALA A 45 -5.51 9.36 26.50
CA ALA A 45 -5.33 8.31 27.50
C ALA A 45 -3.97 8.40 28.22
N VAL A 46 -2.89 8.68 27.50
CA VAL A 46 -1.55 8.87 28.07
C VAL A 46 -1.50 10.07 29.01
N GLY A 47 -2.26 11.14 28.73
CA GLY A 47 -2.38 12.30 29.62
C GLY A 47 -3.05 11.99 30.97
N GLN A 48 -3.81 10.90 31.08
CA GLN A 48 -4.39 10.42 32.34
C GLN A 48 -3.47 9.43 33.06
N GLN A 49 -2.81 8.54 32.30
CA GLN A 49 -1.90 7.53 32.82
C GLN A 49 -0.72 7.28 31.87
N GLU A 50 0.45 7.72 32.28
CA GLU A 50 1.70 7.65 31.49
C GLU A 50 2.12 6.21 31.15
N LYS A 51 1.70 5.24 31.99
CA LYS A 51 1.96 3.80 31.81
C LYS A 51 1.37 3.24 30.51
N LEU A 52 0.41 3.93 29.90
CA LEU A 52 -0.24 3.52 28.64
C LEU A 52 0.57 3.88 27.39
N PHE A 53 1.66 4.64 27.52
CA PHE A 53 2.47 5.11 26.39
C PHE A 53 3.00 3.97 25.51
N VAL A 54 3.55 2.92 26.12
CA VAL A 54 4.10 1.77 25.38
C VAL A 54 3.00 1.02 24.63
N GLY A 55 1.81 0.87 25.24
CA GLY A 55 0.67 0.23 24.58
C GLY A 55 0.19 0.99 23.34
N MET A 56 0.15 2.32 23.41
CA MET A 56 -0.18 3.18 22.28
C MET A 56 0.82 3.01 21.13
N ILE A 57 2.13 3.03 21.42
CA ILE A 57 3.20 2.84 20.41
C ILE A 57 3.06 1.48 19.71
N LEU A 58 2.79 0.40 20.45
CA LEU A 58 2.62 -0.94 19.87
C LEU A 58 1.44 -0.99 18.89
N ILE A 59 0.32 -0.37 19.23
CA ILE A 59 -0.85 -0.31 18.34
C ILE A 59 -0.53 0.47 17.05
N LEU A 60 0.17 1.60 17.17
CA LEU A 60 0.57 2.43 16.02
C LEU A 60 1.49 1.67 15.05
N ILE A 61 2.43 0.87 15.55
CA ILE A 61 3.34 0.06 14.72
C ILE A 61 2.58 -1.05 13.97
N PHE A 62 1.65 -1.73 14.65
CA PHE A 62 0.82 -2.76 13.99
C PHE A 62 -0.13 -2.16 12.95
N ALA A 63 -0.63 -0.95 13.17
CA ALA A 63 -1.46 -0.25 12.19
C ALA A 63 -0.68 0.08 10.90
N GLU A 64 0.58 0.51 11.01
CA GLU A 64 1.45 0.80 9.86
C GLU A 64 1.75 -0.46 9.03
N ALA A 65 1.88 -1.62 9.68
CA ALA A 65 2.15 -2.89 8.98
C ALA A 65 1.08 -3.21 7.92
N LEU A 66 -0.17 -2.80 8.13
CA LEU A 66 -1.26 -2.93 7.15
C LEU A 66 -1.00 -2.13 5.86
N GLY A 67 -0.38 -0.94 5.99
CA GLY A 67 0.05 -0.14 4.84
C GLY A 67 1.15 -0.83 4.04
N LEU A 68 2.13 -1.44 4.73
CA LEU A 68 3.21 -2.21 4.10
C LEU A 68 2.69 -3.45 3.36
N TYR A 69 1.67 -4.13 3.87
CA TYR A 69 1.03 -5.24 3.14
C TYR A 69 0.48 -4.77 1.79
N GLY A 70 -0.17 -3.61 1.73
CA GLY A 70 -0.66 -3.06 0.46
C GLY A 70 0.44 -2.65 -0.50
N LEU A 71 1.57 -2.14 0.00
CA LEU A 71 2.76 -1.84 -0.81
C LEU A 71 3.34 -3.12 -1.43
N ILE A 72 3.44 -4.21 -0.66
CA ILE A 72 3.96 -5.49 -1.17
C ILE A 72 3.07 -6.01 -2.32
N VAL A 73 1.75 -5.97 -2.15
CA VAL A 73 0.79 -6.41 -3.18
C VAL A 73 0.91 -5.55 -4.44
N ALA A 74 1.04 -4.23 -4.30
CA ALA A 74 1.24 -3.32 -5.42
C ALA A 74 2.54 -3.61 -6.20
N LEU A 75 3.63 -3.94 -5.51
CA LEU A 75 4.90 -4.30 -6.16
C LEU A 75 4.76 -5.60 -6.97
N ILE A 76 4.10 -6.62 -6.41
CA ILE A 76 3.87 -7.90 -7.11
C ILE A 76 3.02 -7.67 -8.37
N LEU A 77 1.95 -6.87 -8.27
CA LEU A 77 1.09 -6.52 -9.40
C LEU A 77 1.85 -5.76 -10.49
N SER A 78 2.73 -4.85 -10.11
CA SER A 78 3.55 -4.08 -11.06
C SER A 78 4.62 -4.91 -11.75
N GLN A 79 5.04 -6.02 -11.16
CA GLN A 79 6.04 -6.93 -11.75
C GLN A 79 5.40 -7.96 -12.69
N ASN A 80 4.09 -8.23 -12.55
CA ASN A 80 3.38 -9.24 -13.33
C ASN A 80 2.85 -8.68 -14.66
N SER A 81 3.77 -8.38 -15.57
CA SER A 81 3.45 -7.90 -16.92
C SER A 81 3.27 -9.07 -17.88
N PHE A 82 2.02 -9.34 -18.30
CA PHE A 82 1.73 -10.28 -19.37
C PHE A 82 2.03 -9.62 -20.72
N VAL A 83 3.09 -10.06 -21.37
CA VAL A 83 3.29 -9.82 -22.80
C VAL A 83 2.30 -10.75 -23.51
N CYS A 84 1.34 -10.15 -24.22
CA CYS A 84 0.55 -10.89 -25.19
C CYS A 84 1.50 -11.27 -26.33
N GLU A 85 1.93 -12.53 -26.36
CA GLU A 85 2.54 -13.12 -27.55
C GLU A 85 1.45 -13.12 -28.63
N GLY A 86 1.51 -12.15 -29.53
CA GLY A 86 0.62 -12.11 -30.69
C GLY A 86 0.96 -13.29 -31.59
N ASP A 87 0.04 -14.24 -31.66
CA ASP A 87 -0.08 -15.12 -32.82
C ASP A 87 -0.39 -14.22 -34.05
N ASN A 88 0.49 -14.30 -35.07
CA ASN A 88 0.49 -13.65 -36.39
C ASN A 88 1.19 -12.28 -36.51
#